data_AF-A0A972FSV5-F1
#
_entry.id   AF-A0A972FSV5-F1
#
_cell.length_a   1.000
_cell.length_b   1.000
_cell.length_c   1.000
_cell.angle_alpha   90.00
_cell.angle_beta   90.00
_cell.angle_gamma   90.00
#
_symmetry.space_group_name_H-M   'P 1'
#
loop_
_entity.id
_entity.type
_entity.pdbx_description
1 polymer ?
#
loop_
_entity_poly.entity_id
_entity_poly.type
_entity_poly.pdbx_seq_one_letter_code
_entity_poly.pdbx_strand_id
1 'polypeptide(L)'
;MKIWTSRNKRDDKIIAYVDNTIYKGNPKESVFENELHGLNQGRPSRNLFSVPQSLLKEINLTENEKSIRILFGNDSSEELKIQDDDKRKEIFDYLKEHIPNSRNSVETQSRIKAGKKTTFCHCNSFSAIRVDILYSTRN
;
A
#
# COMPACT_ATOMS: atom_id res chain seq x y z
N MET A 1 14.49 3.50 6.14
CA MET A 1 14.36 4.06 4.78
C MET A 1 14.49 2.92 3.80
N LYS A 2 13.54 2.80 2.88
CA LYS A 2 13.54 1.74 1.86
C LYS A 2 12.96 2.30 0.57
N ILE A 3 13.58 1.97 -0.56
CA ILE A 3 13.19 2.45 -1.89
C ILE A 3 12.99 1.22 -2.77
N TRP A 4 11.86 1.17 -3.45
CA TRP A 4 11.52 0.16 -4.42
C TRP A 4 11.35 0.82 -5.79
N THR A 5 11.99 0.23 -6.79
CA THR A 5 11.89 0.69 -8.16
C THR A 5 11.35 -0.41 -9.05
N SER A 6 10.46 -0.04 -9.98
CA SER A 6 9.99 -0.92 -11.04
C SER A 6 10.28 -0.32 -12.41
N ARG A 7 10.62 -1.19 -13.37
CA ARG A 7 10.80 -0.83 -14.78
C ARG A 7 9.56 -1.14 -15.63
N ASN A 8 8.53 -1.73 -15.01
CA ASN A 8 7.31 -2.09 -15.71
C ASN A 8 6.48 -0.83 -16.01
N LYS A 9 5.94 -0.74 -17.24
CA LYS A 9 5.10 0.39 -17.67
C LYS A 9 3.77 0.48 -16.91
N ARG A 10 3.29 -0.63 -16.34
CA ARG A 10 2.03 -0.71 -15.60
C ARG A 10 2.20 -0.51 -14.10
N ASP A 11 3.45 -0.47 -13.62
CA ASP A 11 3.77 -0.28 -12.21
C ASP A 11 4.06 1.19 -11.95
N ASP A 12 3.97 1.56 -10.68
CA ASP A 12 4.61 2.77 -10.20
C ASP A 12 6.12 2.58 -10.23
N LYS A 13 6.81 3.51 -10.92
CA LYS A 13 8.25 3.40 -11.13
C LYS A 13 9.06 3.55 -9.85
N ILE A 14 8.60 4.42 -8.95
CA ILE A 14 9.26 4.70 -7.69
C ILE A 14 8.21 4.63 -6.58
N ILE A 15 8.51 3.80 -5.59
CA ILE A 15 7.83 3.74 -4.31
C ILE A 15 8.91 3.82 -3.25
N ALA A 16 8.78 4.72 -2.28
CA ALA A 16 9.77 4.87 -1.21
C ALA A 16 9.10 5.14 0.12
N TYR A 17 9.75 4.70 1.20
CA TYR A 17 9.39 5.03 2.56
C TYR A 17 10.56 5.76 3.22
N VAL A 18 10.39 7.06 3.44
CA VAL A 18 11.41 7.98 3.99
C VAL A 18 10.73 8.85 5.04
N ASP A 19 11.36 9.05 6.21
CA ASP A 19 10.83 9.91 7.29
C ASP A 19 9.35 9.69 7.61
N ASN A 20 8.95 8.43 7.79
CA ASN A 20 7.57 8.02 8.04
C ASN A 20 6.58 8.56 6.99
N THR A 21 7.01 8.72 5.75
CA THR A 21 6.20 9.22 4.64
C THR A 21 6.36 8.28 3.46
N ILE A 22 5.22 7.85 2.90
CA ILE A 22 5.18 7.02 1.70
C ILE A 22 5.25 7.95 0.49
N TYR A 23 6.28 7.79 -0.33
CA TYR A 23 6.43 8.48 -1.59
C TYR A 23 6.12 7.55 -2.75
N LYS A 24 5.42 8.08 -3.74
CA LYS A 24 5.02 7.38 -4.95
C LYS A 24 5.20 8.31 -6.14
N GLY A 25 5.73 7.80 -7.24
CA GLY A 25 5.70 8.55 -8.48
C GLY A 25 6.07 7.74 -9.70
N ASN A 26 5.65 8.27 -10.85
CA ASN A 26 6.03 7.77 -12.16
C ASN A 26 6.81 8.85 -12.93
N PRO A 27 8.06 9.14 -12.53
CA PRO A 27 8.88 10.12 -13.23
C PRO A 27 9.20 9.68 -14.67
N LYS A 28 9.42 10.68 -15.54
CA LYS A 28 10.00 10.45 -16.87
C LYS A 28 11.43 9.91 -16.70
N GLU A 29 11.90 9.13 -17.67
CA GLU A 29 13.25 8.53 -17.60
C GLU A 29 14.36 9.57 -17.43
N SER A 30 14.20 10.76 -18.03
CA SER A 30 15.15 11.86 -17.90
C SER A 30 15.30 12.42 -16.49
N VAL A 31 14.30 12.24 -15.62
CA VAL A 31 14.32 12.71 -14.23
C VAL A 31 14.39 11.57 -13.23
N PHE A 32 14.20 10.31 -13.65
CA PHE A 32 14.19 9.14 -12.78
C PHE A 32 15.46 9.03 -11.91
N GLU A 33 16.64 9.16 -12.51
CA GLU A 33 17.92 9.10 -11.77
C GLU A 33 18.06 10.25 -10.76
N ASN A 34 17.62 11.45 -11.13
CA ASN A 34 17.65 12.61 -10.24
C ASN A 34 16.69 12.45 -9.04
N GLU A 35 15.50 11.90 -9.29
CA GLU A 35 14.50 11.60 -8.26
C GLU A 35 15.00 10.51 -7.31
N LEU A 36 15.62 9.47 -7.85
CA LEU A 36 16.21 8.39 -7.06
C LEU A 36 17.38 8.90 -6.20
N HIS A 37 18.24 9.74 -6.77
CA HIS A 37 19.35 10.36 -6.04
C HIS A 37 18.83 11.30 -4.94
N GLY A 38 17.79 12.10 -5.23
CA GLY A 38 17.12 12.94 -4.23
C GLY A 38 16.56 12.14 -3.07
N LEU A 39 15.85 11.04 -3.35
CA LEU A 39 15.33 10.15 -2.32
C LEU A 39 16.43 9.53 -1.45
N ASN A 40 17.55 9.11 -2.05
CA ASN A 40 18.70 8.59 -1.31
C ASN A 40 19.34 9.64 -0.39
N GLN A 41 19.25 10.92 -0.77
CA GLN A 41 19.71 12.04 0.05
C GLN A 41 18.67 12.55 1.06
N GLY A 42 17.53 11.87 1.20
CA GLY A 42 16.43 12.32 2.07
C GLY A 42 15.73 13.60 1.57
N ARG A 43 15.87 13.92 0.28
CA ARG A 43 15.27 15.09 -0.38
C ARG A 43 14.31 14.63 -1.47
N PRO A 44 13.11 14.13 -1.11
CA PRO A 44 12.10 13.76 -2.08
C PRO A 44 11.70 14.99 -2.90
N SER A 45 11.54 14.80 -4.21
CA SER A 45 11.07 15.86 -5.10
C SER A 45 9.60 16.16 -4.87
N ARG A 46 9.20 17.40 -5.14
CA ARG A 46 7.79 17.82 -5.09
C ARG A 46 6.92 17.16 -6.16
N ASN A 47 7.54 16.51 -7.14
CA ASN A 47 6.84 15.78 -8.20
C ASN A 47 6.34 14.40 -7.75
N LEU A 48 6.81 13.91 -6.60
CA LEU A 48 6.36 12.65 -6.03
C LEU A 48 5.14 12.91 -5.16
N PHE A 49 4.15 12.05 -5.31
CA PHE A 49 3.04 11.98 -4.39
C PHE A 49 3.55 11.49 -3.03
N SER A 50 3.18 12.18 -1.96
CA SER A 50 3.66 11.88 -0.62
C SER A 50 2.50 11.74 0.36
N VAL A 51 2.44 10.63 1.08
CA VAL A 51 1.47 10.38 2.14
C VAL A 51 2.21 10.24 3.46
N PRO A 52 2.18 11.28 4.32
CA PRO A 52 2.71 11.18 5.67
C PRO A 52 1.98 10.09 6.43
N GLN A 53 2.72 9.33 7.23
CA GLN A 53 2.13 8.26 8.03
C GLN A 53 1.00 8.78 8.91
N SER A 54 1.14 9.97 9.49
CA SER A 54 0.12 10.64 10.32
C SER A 54 -1.25 10.76 9.65
N LEU A 55 -1.31 10.72 8.32
CA LEU A 55 -2.57 10.74 7.56
C LEU A 55 -3.05 9.35 7.16
N LEU A 56 -2.20 8.32 7.21
CA LEU A 56 -2.54 6.95 6.84
C LEU A 56 -3.56 6.38 7.81
N LYS A 57 -4.77 6.08 7.33
CA LYS A 57 -5.79 5.40 8.10
C LYS A 57 -5.71 3.90 7.96
N GLU A 58 -5.47 3.42 6.75
CA GLU A 58 -5.58 2.00 6.46
C GLU A 58 -4.75 1.61 5.25
N ILE A 59 -4.18 0.41 5.29
CA ILE A 59 -3.46 -0.19 4.16
C ILE A 59 -4.08 -1.55 3.88
N ASN A 60 -4.55 -1.74 2.66
CA ASN A 60 -5.15 -2.98 2.20
C ASN A 60 -4.28 -3.63 1.14
N LEU A 61 -4.02 -4.92 1.35
CA LEU A 61 -3.43 -5.81 0.38
C LEU A 61 -4.45 -6.87 0.00
N THR A 62 -4.97 -6.80 -1.22
CA THR A 62 -5.87 -7.81 -1.78
C THR A 62 -5.07 -8.74 -2.68
N GLU A 63 -5.18 -10.07 -2.52
CA GLU A 63 -4.41 -11.01 -3.36
C GLU A 63 -4.80 -10.95 -4.84
N ASN A 64 -6.06 -10.62 -5.14
CA ASN A 64 -6.56 -10.49 -6.51
C ASN A 64 -6.30 -9.11 -7.14
N GLU A 65 -5.82 -8.13 -6.36
CA GLU A 65 -5.48 -6.81 -6.88
C GLU A 65 -3.97 -6.68 -7.05
N LYS A 66 -3.57 -6.15 -8.19
CA LYS A 66 -2.17 -5.86 -8.52
C LYS A 66 -1.74 -4.48 -8.00
N SER A 67 -2.40 -4.05 -6.92
CA SER A 67 -2.19 -2.78 -6.26
C SER A 67 -2.32 -2.94 -4.74
N ILE A 68 -1.60 -2.10 -4.00
CA ILE A 68 -1.80 -1.91 -2.57
C ILE A 68 -2.66 -0.66 -2.42
N ARG A 69 -3.82 -0.77 -1.78
CA ARG A 69 -4.68 0.38 -1.56
C ARG A 69 -4.37 1.01 -0.21
N ILE A 70 -4.08 2.29 -0.23
CA ILE A 70 -3.76 3.09 0.95
C ILE A 70 -4.88 4.12 1.13
N LEU A 71 -5.54 4.10 2.28
CA LEU A 71 -6.50 5.12 2.67
C LEU A 71 -5.82 6.12 3.58
N PHE A 72 -6.01 7.40 3.30
CA PHE A 72 -5.42 8.49 4.06
C PHE A 72 -6.34 9.70 4.13
N GLY A 73 -6.13 10.57 5.12
CA GLY A 73 -6.99 11.74 5.32
C GLY A 73 -8.44 11.31 5.63
N ASN A 74 -9.43 12.12 5.24
CA ASN A 74 -10.81 11.78 5.58
C ASN A 74 -11.42 10.73 4.64
N ASP A 75 -11.30 10.94 3.33
CA ASP A 75 -11.94 10.16 2.27
C ASP A 75 -11.00 9.93 1.06
N SER A 76 -9.70 10.15 1.23
CA SER A 76 -8.73 9.98 0.15
C SER A 76 -8.17 8.56 0.14
N SER A 77 -8.02 7.99 -1.05
CA SER A 77 -7.37 6.70 -1.22
C SER A 77 -6.45 6.72 -2.42
N GLU A 78 -5.27 6.13 -2.27
CA GLU A 78 -4.26 5.99 -3.31
C GLU A 78 -3.96 4.50 -3.53
N GLU A 79 -3.66 4.12 -4.77
CA GLU A 79 -3.28 2.75 -5.11
C GLU A 79 -1.83 2.68 -5.56
N LEU A 80 -1.00 1.88 -4.88
CA LEU A 80 0.36 1.56 -5.33
C LEU A 80 0.30 0.38 -6.30
N LYS A 81 0.46 0.63 -7.60
CA LYS A 81 0.40 -0.38 -8.66
C LYS A 81 1.72 -1.13 -8.74
N ILE A 82 1.69 -2.41 -8.37
CA ILE A 82 2.86 -3.29 -8.36
C ILE A 82 2.40 -4.67 -8.87
N GLN A 83 2.79 -5.01 -10.10
CA GLN A 83 2.45 -6.30 -10.71
C GLN A 83 3.21 -7.47 -10.09
N ASP A 84 4.36 -7.21 -9.47
CA ASP A 84 5.22 -8.18 -8.82
C ASP A 84 4.68 -8.50 -7.41
N ASP A 85 4.15 -9.71 -7.24
CA ASP A 85 3.52 -10.15 -5.99
C ASP A 85 4.51 -10.19 -4.81
N ASP A 86 5.76 -10.59 -5.06
CA ASP A 86 6.79 -10.67 -4.02
C ASP A 86 7.16 -9.27 -3.52
N LYS A 87 7.37 -8.32 -4.44
CA LYS A 87 7.61 -6.91 -4.07
C LYS A 87 6.40 -6.30 -3.36
N ARG A 88 5.19 -6.65 -3.79
CA ARG A 88 3.96 -6.13 -3.19
C ARG A 88 3.84 -6.58 -1.73
N LYS A 89 4.11 -7.87 -1.46
CA LYS A 89 4.18 -8.41 -0.10
C LYS A 89 5.30 -7.76 0.71
N GLU A 90 6.51 -7.64 0.15
CA GLU A 90 7.65 -6.98 0.81
C GLU A 90 7.31 -5.54 1.24
N ILE A 91 6.70 -4.76 0.35
CA ILE A 91 6.31 -3.37 0.65
C ILE A 91 5.28 -3.34 1.77
N PHE A 92 4.26 -4.20 1.68
CA PHE A 92 3.22 -4.27 2.70
C PHE A 92 3.76 -4.69 4.07
N ASP A 93 4.59 -5.72 4.13
CA ASP A 93 5.21 -6.19 5.37
C ASP A 93 6.12 -5.11 5.97
N TYR A 94 6.89 -4.41 5.13
CA TYR A 94 7.73 -3.29 5.58
C TYR A 94 6.90 -2.15 6.19
N LEU A 95 5.79 -1.77 5.54
CA LEU A 95 4.90 -0.72 6.06
C LEU A 95 4.24 -1.16 7.38
N LYS A 96 3.83 -2.41 7.48
CA LYS A 96 3.25 -2.99 8.69
C LYS A 96 4.22 -2.95 9.88
N GLU A 97 5.49 -3.28 9.66
CA GLU A 97 6.52 -3.25 10.71
C GLU A 97 6.90 -1.82 11.13
N HIS A 98 6.90 -0.87 10.19
CA HIS A 98 7.34 0.50 10.45
C HIS A 98 6.22 1.44 10.92
N ILE A 99 4.95 1.06 10.78
CA ILE A 99 3.83 1.88 11.27
C ILE A 99 3.47 1.46 12.70
N PRO A 100 3.81 2.26 13.73
CA PRO A 100 3.45 2.01 15.12
C PRO A 100 1.93 2.08 15.30
N ASN A 101 1.39 1.25 16.19
CA ASN A 101 -0.05 1.14 16.48
C ASN A 101 -0.92 0.66 15.30
N SER A 102 -0.32 0.00 14.32
CA SER A 102 -1.05 -0.71 13.28
C SER A 102 -1.74 -1.95 13.89
N ARG A 103 -3.06 -2.06 13.74
CA ARG A 103 -3.80 -3.30 13.96
C ARG A 103 -3.87 -4.04 12.65
N ASN A 104 -3.29 -5.23 12.64
CA ASN A 104 -3.37 -6.12 11.50
C ASN A 104 -4.61 -7.00 11.66
N SER A 105 -5.55 -6.88 10.72
CA SER A 105 -6.70 -7.76 10.60
C SER A 105 -6.58 -8.50 9.28
N VAL A 106 -6.37 -9.81 9.35
CA VAL A 106 -6.52 -10.65 8.16
C VAL A 106 -8.02 -10.91 8.02
N GLU A 107 -8.69 -10.15 7.15
CA GLU A 107 -10.10 -10.37 6.87
C GLU A 107 -10.20 -11.42 5.77
N THR A 108 -10.11 -12.70 6.16
CA THR A 108 -10.63 -13.77 5.32
C THR A 108 -12.15 -13.65 5.33
N GLN A 109 -12.74 -13.12 4.25
CA GLN A 109 -14.19 -13.14 4.07
C GLN A 109 -14.65 -14.58 3.79
N SER A 110 -14.71 -15.40 4.84
CA SER A 110 -15.49 -16.62 4.82
C SER A 110 -16.96 -16.21 4.86
N ARG A 111 -17.65 -16.25 3.71
CA ARG A 111 -19.11 -16.05 3.65
C ARG A 111 -19.81 -17.18 4.41
N ILE A 112 -19.95 -17.02 5.72
CA ILE A 112 -20.87 -17.84 6.51
C ILE A 112 -21.83 -16.89 7.22
N LYS A 113 -22.93 -16.58 6.53
CA LYS A 113 -24.22 -16.35 7.20
C LYS A 113 -25.29 -17.21 6.53
N ALA A 114 -25.48 -18.34 7.20
CA ALA A 114 -26.69 -19.16 7.39
C ALA A 114 -27.85 -19.05 6.38
N GLY A 115 -28.35 -20.23 5.97
CA GLY A 115 -29.77 -20.43 5.69
C GLY A 115 -30.12 -21.04 4.33
N LYS A 116 -30.09 -22.38 4.28
CA LYS A 116 -30.89 -23.27 3.40
C LYS A 116 -30.92 -23.01 1.87
N LYS A 117 -30.52 -24.08 1.16
CA LYS A 117 -30.83 -24.53 -0.22
C LYS A 117 -29.94 -24.09 -1.38
N THR A 118 -29.08 -25.05 -1.74
CA THR A 118 -28.77 -25.55 -3.10
C THR A 118 -28.60 -24.53 -4.22
N THR A 119 -27.35 -24.25 -4.59
CA THR A 119 -26.80 -24.52 -5.95
C THR A 119 -25.31 -24.21 -5.92
N PHE A 120 -24.55 -24.93 -6.74
CA PHE A 120 -23.10 -24.87 -6.83
C PHE A 120 -22.61 -23.43 -7.08
N CYS A 121 -22.14 -22.75 -6.04
CA CYS A 121 -21.33 -21.55 -6.18
C CYS A 121 -19.86 -21.97 -6.20
N HIS A 122 -19.18 -21.71 -7.32
CA HIS A 122 -17.73 -21.77 -7.42
C HIS A 122 -17.14 -20.79 -6.38
N CYS A 123 -16.62 -21.33 -5.28
CA CYS A 123 -16.18 -20.53 -4.14
C CYS A 123 -14.75 -20.08 -4.38
N ASN A 124 -14.58 -18.96 -5.09
CA ASN A 124 -13.32 -18.23 -5.03
C ASN A 124 -13.26 -17.60 -3.63
N SER A 125 -12.46 -18.20 -2.76
CA SER A 125 -12.12 -17.61 -1.46
C SER A 125 -11.21 -16.42 -1.72
N PHE A 126 -11.61 -15.23 -1.26
CA PHE A 126 -10.79 -14.02 -1.34
C PHE A 126 -10.15 -13.78 0.02
N SER A 127 -8.83 -13.70 0.04
CA SER A 127 -8.08 -13.20 1.20
C SER A 127 -7.74 -11.73 0.96
N ALA A 128 -8.13 -10.87 1.90
CA ALA A 128 -7.67 -9.49 1.95
C ALA A 128 -7.03 -9.27 3.32
N ILE A 129 -5.83 -8.71 3.31
CA ILE A 129 -5.13 -8.33 4.54
C ILE A 129 -5.32 -6.83 4.71
N ARG A 130 -5.96 -6.45 5.81
CA ARG A 130 -6.24 -5.08 6.19
C ARG A 130 -5.38 -4.68 7.37
N VAL A 131 -4.79 -3.50 7.29
CA VAL A 131 -4.05 -2.89 8.39
C VAL A 131 -4.74 -1.59 8.76
N ASP A 132 -5.43 -1.58 9.88
CA ASP A 132 -6.08 -0.40 10.43
C ASP A 132 -5.07 0.35 11.32
N ILE A 133 -4.85 1.63 11.05
CA ILE A 133 -3.95 2.47 11.82
C ILE A 133 -4.80 3.25 12.82
N LEU A 134 -4.75 2.82 14.08
CA LEU A 134 -5.50 3.48 15.14
C LEU A 134 -4.72 4.70 15.64
N TYR A 135 -5.06 5.87 15.13
CA TYR A 135 -4.74 7.11 15.83
C TYR A 135 -5.66 7.21 17.05
N SER A 136 -5.09 6.95 18.23
CA SER A 136 -5.76 7.29 19.48
C SER A 136 -5.89 8.82 19.53
N THR A 137 -7.08 9.31 19.17
CA THR A 137 -7.50 10.68 19.47
C THR A 137 -7.62 10.80 20.99
N ARG A 138 -6.49 10.98 21.67
CA ARG A 138 -6.51 11.55 23.02
C ARG A 138 -6.78 13.04 22.86
N ASN A 139 -8.05 13.35 23.07
CA ASN A 139 -8.62 14.67 23.33
C ASN A 139 -7.97 15.30 24.58
#